data_AF-A0A1G4Q9H7-F1
#
_entry.id   AF-A0A1G4Q9H7-F1
#
_cell.length_a   1.000
_cell.length_b   1.000
_cell.length_c   1.000
_cell.angle_alpha   90.00
_cell.angle_beta   90.00
_cell.angle_gamma   90.00
#
_symmetry.space_group_name_H-M   'P 1'
#
loop_
_entity.id
_entity.type
_entity.pdbx_description
1 polymer ?
#
loop_
_entity_poly.entity_id
_entity_poly.type
_entity_poly.pdbx_seq_one_letter_code
_entity_poly.pdbx_strand_id
1 'polypeptide(L)'
;MLENIQKLCKERGIKVSHLEKELGFGRGAMYKWDVNSPSIDKVQKVADYFKVSMDRILYGFDYTEFVNMVNYVKENRTIEQFSKETGVDLNELYKICLGLTFNPPSLEVVEKIASSNPVDFIVSRDDLLEAAGYVNERRGGGNTRKMIDVLSDQFEKAGFSVRFENEDHYEKVYIDHEDQTVQSMFLHEFIDIGESILEALKEKYKKYEPKTIAAHHDGEDWTEEELEDIKQFKEFVRSKRKQQE
;
A
#
# COMPACT_ATOMS: atom_id res chain seq x y z
N MET A 1 -3.40 -17.43 -25.48
CA MET A 1 -4.21 -16.25 -25.12
C MET A 1 -5.66 -16.61 -24.88
N LEU A 2 -6.31 -17.36 -25.79
CA LEU A 2 -7.73 -17.73 -25.65
C LEU A 2 -8.04 -18.44 -24.33
N GLU A 3 -7.18 -19.38 -23.93
CA GLU A 3 -7.34 -20.13 -22.67
C GLU A 3 -7.38 -19.20 -21.44
N ASN A 4 -6.57 -18.15 -21.41
CA ASN A 4 -6.55 -17.17 -20.32
C ASN A 4 -7.87 -16.39 -20.27
N ILE A 5 -8.37 -15.94 -21.43
CA ILE A 5 -9.67 -15.27 -21.53
C ILE A 5 -10.80 -16.20 -21.10
N GLN A 6 -10.73 -17.49 -21.45
CA GLN A 6 -11.71 -18.49 -21.03
C GLN A 6 -11.72 -18.70 -19.51
N LYS A 7 -10.54 -18.71 -18.86
CA LYS A 7 -10.43 -18.78 -17.39
C LYS A 7 -11.10 -17.57 -16.74
N LEU A 8 -10.78 -16.36 -17.20
CA LEU A 8 -11.41 -15.11 -16.71
C LEU A 8 -12.92 -15.08 -16.92
N CYS A 9 -13.40 -15.57 -18.07
CA CYS A 9 -14.83 -15.71 -18.33
C CYS A 9 -15.49 -16.68 -17.32
N LYS A 10 -14.84 -17.81 -17.05
CA LYS A 10 -15.32 -18.82 -16.10
C LYS A 10 -15.40 -18.25 -14.67
N GLU A 11 -14.38 -17.52 -14.25
CA GLU A 11 -14.34 -16.83 -12.95
C GLU A 11 -15.48 -15.81 -12.80
N ARG A 12 -15.81 -15.08 -13.87
CA ARG A 12 -16.95 -14.15 -13.88
C ARG A 12 -18.32 -14.80 -14.18
N GLY A 13 -18.38 -16.11 -14.40
CA GLY A 13 -19.61 -16.81 -14.73
C GLY A 13 -20.21 -16.45 -16.09
N ILE A 14 -19.42 -15.94 -17.03
CA ILE A 14 -19.86 -15.55 -18.38
C ILE A 14 -19.31 -16.49 -19.45
N LYS A 15 -19.90 -16.46 -20.64
CA LYS A 15 -19.38 -17.15 -21.83
C LYS A 15 -18.54 -16.19 -22.68
N VAL A 16 -17.54 -16.72 -23.39
CA VAL A 16 -16.73 -15.93 -24.35
C VAL A 16 -17.60 -15.24 -25.39
N SER A 17 -18.67 -15.90 -25.87
CA SER A 17 -19.61 -15.29 -26.82
C SER A 17 -20.38 -14.09 -26.25
N HIS A 18 -20.62 -14.05 -24.93
CA HIS A 18 -21.20 -12.89 -24.27
C HIS A 18 -20.18 -11.75 -24.20
N LEU A 19 -18.94 -12.05 -23.82
CA LEU A 19 -17.84 -11.09 -23.82
C LEU A 19 -17.61 -10.46 -25.21
N GLU A 20 -17.58 -11.28 -26.26
CA GLU A 20 -17.47 -10.79 -27.64
C GLU A 20 -18.58 -9.78 -27.97
N LYS A 21 -19.82 -10.07 -27.55
CA LYS A 21 -20.97 -9.18 -27.77
C LYS A 21 -20.82 -7.87 -27.00
N GLU A 22 -20.45 -7.92 -25.72
CA GLU A 22 -20.26 -6.74 -24.87
C GLU A 22 -19.15 -5.83 -25.40
N LEU A 23 -18.07 -6.41 -25.94
CA LEU A 23 -16.94 -5.66 -26.48
C LEU A 23 -17.10 -5.27 -27.97
N GLY A 24 -18.24 -5.63 -28.58
CA GLY A 24 -18.51 -5.35 -29.99
C GLY A 24 -17.60 -6.11 -30.98
N PHE A 25 -17.09 -7.28 -30.57
CA PHE A 25 -16.28 -8.14 -31.42
C PHE A 25 -17.16 -9.05 -32.30
N GLY A 26 -16.61 -9.44 -33.45
CA GLY A 26 -17.26 -10.39 -34.34
C GLY A 26 -17.48 -11.73 -33.63
N ARG A 27 -18.61 -12.39 -33.93
CA ARG A 27 -18.95 -13.67 -33.32
C ARG A 27 -17.90 -14.74 -33.65
N GLY A 28 -17.30 -15.36 -32.64
CA GLY A 28 -16.25 -16.34 -32.80
C GLY A 28 -14.87 -15.75 -33.14
N ALA A 29 -14.69 -14.42 -33.04
CA ALA A 29 -13.43 -13.76 -33.33
C ALA A 29 -12.34 -14.16 -32.32
N MET A 30 -12.66 -14.21 -31.02
CA MET A 30 -11.69 -14.50 -29.96
C MET A 30 -11.14 -15.92 -30.07
N TYR A 31 -11.93 -16.88 -30.54
CA TYR A 31 -11.49 -18.27 -30.75
C TYR A 31 -10.34 -18.39 -31.76
N LYS A 32 -10.13 -17.36 -32.59
CA LYS A 32 -9.06 -17.32 -33.57
C LYS A 32 -7.83 -16.56 -33.09
N TRP A 33 -7.83 -15.98 -31.89
CA TRP A 33 -6.75 -15.09 -31.42
C TRP A 33 -5.41 -15.80 -31.17
N ASP A 34 -5.42 -17.12 -30.94
CA ASP A 34 -4.18 -17.90 -30.85
C ASP A 34 -3.55 -18.18 -32.23
N VAL A 35 -4.32 -18.02 -33.32
CA VAL A 35 -3.85 -18.20 -34.71
C VAL A 35 -3.64 -16.86 -35.40
N ASN A 36 -4.57 -15.94 -35.22
CA ASN A 36 -4.57 -14.60 -35.79
C ASN A 36 -4.48 -13.59 -34.65
N SER A 37 -3.25 -13.16 -34.36
CA SER A 37 -2.99 -12.24 -33.25
C SER A 37 -3.89 -11.00 -33.35
N PRO A 38 -4.65 -10.68 -32.29
CA PRO A 38 -5.45 -9.46 -32.25
C PRO A 38 -4.56 -8.21 -32.24
N SER A 39 -5.16 -7.07 -32.57
CA SER A 39 -4.52 -5.77 -32.36
C SER A 39 -4.48 -5.41 -30.88
N ILE A 40 -3.51 -4.57 -30.50
CA ILE A 40 -3.28 -4.19 -29.10
C ILE A 40 -4.52 -3.54 -28.45
N ASP A 41 -5.29 -2.74 -29.21
CA ASP A 41 -6.53 -2.11 -28.74
C ASP A 41 -7.59 -3.13 -28.32
N LYS A 42 -7.64 -4.28 -29.00
CA LYS A 42 -8.60 -5.35 -28.66
C LYS A 42 -8.17 -6.09 -27.41
N VAL A 43 -6.86 -6.34 -27.24
CA VAL A 43 -6.32 -6.95 -26.03
C VAL A 43 -6.57 -6.04 -24.83
N GLN A 44 -6.30 -4.74 -24.97
CA GLN A 44 -6.57 -3.73 -23.94
C GLN A 44 -8.05 -3.70 -23.54
N LYS A 45 -8.98 -3.69 -24.50
CA LYS A 45 -10.43 -3.74 -24.20
C LYS A 45 -10.84 -4.95 -23.35
N VAL A 46 -10.22 -6.11 -23.59
CA VAL A 46 -10.47 -7.31 -22.79
C VAL A 46 -9.90 -7.14 -21.39
N ALA A 47 -8.65 -6.65 -21.28
CA ALA A 47 -8.00 -6.37 -20.00
C ALA A 47 -8.84 -5.38 -19.16
N ASP A 48 -9.29 -4.27 -19.76
CA ASP A 48 -10.11 -3.23 -19.13
C ASP A 48 -11.48 -3.74 -18.67
N TYR A 49 -12.08 -4.65 -19.44
CA TYR A 49 -13.34 -5.29 -19.07
C TYR A 49 -13.17 -6.15 -17.83
N PHE A 50 -12.10 -6.95 -17.78
CA PHE A 50 -11.81 -7.82 -16.65
C PHE A 50 -11.13 -7.12 -15.47
N LYS A 51 -10.70 -5.86 -15.64
CA LYS A 51 -9.93 -5.09 -14.65
C LYS A 51 -8.66 -5.83 -14.24
N VAL A 52 -7.95 -6.35 -15.24
CA VAL A 52 -6.68 -7.07 -15.09
C VAL A 52 -5.63 -6.43 -16.00
N SER A 53 -4.35 -6.76 -15.79
CA SER A 53 -3.28 -6.33 -16.67
C SER A 53 -3.35 -6.97 -18.06
N MET A 54 -2.66 -6.38 -19.03
CA MET A 54 -2.45 -7.04 -20.33
C MET A 54 -1.67 -8.36 -20.17
N ASP A 55 -0.74 -8.43 -19.23
CA ASP A 55 0.05 -9.64 -18.96
C ASP A 55 -0.85 -10.80 -18.54
N ARG A 56 -1.88 -10.54 -17.72
CA ARG A 56 -2.89 -11.54 -17.36
C ARG A 56 -3.61 -12.11 -18.59
N ILE A 57 -3.85 -11.31 -19.62
CA ILE A 57 -4.47 -11.79 -20.87
C ILE A 57 -3.47 -12.59 -21.71
N LEU A 58 -2.25 -12.07 -21.86
CA LEU A 58 -1.23 -12.64 -22.74
C LEU A 58 -0.62 -13.92 -22.18
N TYR A 59 -0.19 -13.89 -20.92
CA TYR A 59 0.62 -14.92 -20.26
C TYR A 59 -0.16 -15.70 -19.19
N GLY A 60 -1.29 -15.17 -18.72
CA GLY A 60 -2.12 -15.82 -17.70
C GLY A 60 -1.70 -15.51 -16.27
N PHE A 61 -0.74 -14.60 -16.09
CA PHE A 61 -0.24 -14.09 -14.81
C PHE A 61 0.34 -12.69 -15.02
N ASP A 62 0.56 -11.94 -13.94
CA ASP A 62 1.10 -10.57 -13.98
C ASP A 62 2.62 -10.64 -14.13
N TYR A 63 3.05 -11.03 -15.33
CA TYR A 63 4.44 -11.35 -15.66
C TYR A 63 5.42 -10.25 -15.27
N THR A 64 5.18 -9.02 -15.73
CA THR A 64 6.08 -7.88 -15.46
C THR A 64 6.18 -7.63 -13.96
N GLU A 65 5.04 -7.65 -13.27
CA GLU A 65 4.97 -7.44 -11.83
C GLU A 65 5.70 -8.53 -11.05
N PHE A 66 5.47 -9.79 -11.42
CA PHE A 66 6.15 -10.93 -10.81
C PHE A 66 7.67 -10.85 -10.98
N VAL A 67 8.17 -10.49 -12.17
CA VAL A 67 9.61 -10.32 -12.42
C VAL A 67 10.19 -9.18 -11.56
N ASN A 68 9.48 -8.06 -11.45
CA ASN A 68 9.90 -6.95 -10.60
C ASN A 68 9.95 -7.37 -9.13
N MET A 69 8.89 -8.01 -8.63
CA MET A 69 8.84 -8.57 -7.27
C MET A 69 9.98 -9.53 -6.99
N VAL A 70 10.26 -10.50 -7.87
CA VAL A 70 11.39 -11.42 -7.68
C VAL A 70 12.73 -10.69 -7.67
N ASN A 71 12.89 -9.64 -8.47
CA ASN A 71 14.11 -8.82 -8.46
C ASN A 71 14.24 -7.98 -7.17
N TYR A 72 13.13 -7.47 -6.62
CA TYR A 72 13.12 -6.86 -5.28
C TYR A 72 13.53 -7.86 -4.22
N VAL A 73 12.90 -9.04 -4.22
CA VAL A 73 13.26 -10.13 -3.31
C VAL A 73 14.73 -10.44 -3.42
N LYS A 74 15.28 -10.61 -4.63
CA LYS A 74 16.70 -10.90 -4.87
C LYS A 74 17.64 -9.83 -4.27
N GLU A 75 17.22 -8.58 -4.22
CA GLU A 75 18.02 -7.42 -3.80
C GLU A 75 19.37 -7.38 -4.54
N ASN A 76 20.49 -7.21 -3.81
CA ASN A 76 21.84 -7.13 -4.34
C ASN A 76 22.52 -8.50 -4.56
N ARG A 77 21.84 -9.61 -4.27
CA ARG A 77 22.41 -10.95 -4.48
C ARG A 77 22.60 -11.22 -5.97
N THR A 78 23.65 -11.97 -6.32
CA THR A 78 23.76 -12.55 -7.67
C THR A 78 22.72 -13.65 -7.84
N ILE A 79 22.39 -14.00 -9.08
CA ILE A 79 21.42 -15.07 -9.36
C ILE A 79 21.93 -16.43 -8.83
N GLU A 80 23.25 -16.65 -8.81
CA GLU A 80 23.88 -17.83 -8.21
C GLU A 80 23.71 -17.89 -6.69
N GLN A 81 23.88 -16.75 -6.00
CA GLN A 81 23.67 -16.68 -4.55
C GLN A 81 22.20 -16.93 -4.23
N PHE A 82 21.31 -16.26 -4.96
CA PHE A 82 19.88 -16.39 -4.78
C PHE A 82 19.37 -17.80 -5.05
N SER A 83 19.92 -18.48 -6.06
CA SER A 83 19.64 -19.90 -6.35
C SER A 83 20.08 -20.82 -5.20
N LYS A 84 21.27 -20.60 -4.63
CA LYS A 84 21.76 -21.41 -3.50
C LYS A 84 20.92 -21.24 -2.24
N GLU A 85 20.46 -20.02 -1.98
CA GLU A 85 19.67 -19.69 -0.78
C GLU A 85 18.22 -20.19 -0.89
N THR A 86 17.58 -20.00 -2.04
CA THR A 86 16.19 -20.42 -2.29
C THR A 86 16.07 -21.93 -2.59
N GLY A 87 17.14 -22.55 -3.10
CA GLY A 87 17.09 -23.90 -3.65
C GLY A 87 16.31 -24.01 -4.97
N VAL A 88 16.06 -22.88 -5.65
CA VAL A 88 15.49 -22.85 -7.01
C VAL A 88 16.60 -23.05 -8.03
N ASP A 89 16.29 -23.76 -9.12
CA ASP A 89 17.24 -24.00 -10.21
C ASP A 89 17.82 -22.69 -10.76
N LEU A 90 19.12 -22.69 -11.01
CA LEU A 90 19.84 -21.50 -11.45
C LEU A 90 19.32 -20.99 -12.80
N ASN A 91 19.06 -21.88 -13.76
CA ASN A 91 18.58 -21.47 -15.08
C ASN A 91 17.13 -20.96 -15.02
N GLU A 92 16.32 -21.51 -14.11
CA GLU A 92 14.98 -21.01 -13.85
C GLU A 92 15.00 -19.59 -13.30
N LEU A 93 15.82 -19.32 -12.28
CA LEU A 93 15.99 -17.95 -11.76
C LEU A 93 16.59 -17.00 -12.80
N TYR A 94 17.52 -17.45 -13.64
CA TYR A 94 18.00 -16.64 -14.76
C TYR A 94 16.88 -16.23 -15.70
N LYS A 95 15.99 -17.17 -16.05
CA LYS A 95 14.85 -16.85 -16.90
C LYS A 95 13.85 -15.94 -16.23
N ILE A 96 13.60 -16.11 -14.93
CA ILE A 96 12.68 -15.25 -14.18
C ILE A 96 13.25 -13.83 -14.06
N CYS A 97 14.43 -13.67 -13.46
CA CYS A 97 15.00 -12.36 -13.15
C CYS A 97 15.29 -11.52 -14.40
N LEU A 98 15.64 -12.17 -15.52
CA LEU A 98 15.90 -11.49 -16.80
C LEU A 98 14.65 -11.31 -17.68
N GLY A 99 13.48 -11.78 -17.25
CA GLY A 99 12.26 -11.65 -18.03
C GLY A 99 12.28 -12.48 -19.33
N LEU A 100 12.71 -13.73 -19.22
CA LEU A 100 12.73 -14.70 -20.31
C LEU A 100 11.72 -15.85 -20.12
N THR A 101 10.83 -15.74 -19.12
CA THR A 101 9.75 -16.71 -18.87
C THR A 101 8.38 -16.12 -19.16
N PHE A 102 7.70 -16.68 -20.16
CA PHE A 102 6.33 -16.26 -20.54
C PHE A 102 5.25 -17.20 -20.00
N ASN A 103 5.65 -18.16 -19.17
CA ASN A 103 4.75 -19.05 -18.46
C ASN A 103 4.87 -18.79 -16.95
N PRO A 104 3.77 -18.93 -16.19
CA PRO A 104 3.83 -18.82 -14.74
C PRO A 104 4.80 -19.86 -14.16
N PRO A 105 5.71 -19.47 -13.25
CA PRO A 105 6.53 -20.43 -12.51
C PRO A 105 5.69 -21.36 -11.66
N SER A 106 6.21 -22.53 -11.31
CA SER A 106 5.48 -23.48 -10.46
C SER A 106 5.25 -22.92 -9.05
N LEU A 107 4.17 -23.37 -8.39
CA LEU A 107 3.86 -22.97 -7.02
C LEU A 107 5.05 -23.20 -6.08
N GLU A 108 5.73 -24.34 -6.21
CA GLU A 108 6.91 -24.67 -5.41
C GLU A 108 8.03 -23.62 -5.57
N VAL A 109 8.26 -23.15 -6.80
CA VAL A 109 9.30 -22.14 -7.08
C VAL A 109 8.94 -20.81 -6.45
N VAL A 110 7.68 -20.39 -6.57
CA VAL A 110 7.20 -19.15 -5.94
C VAL A 110 7.30 -19.23 -4.41
N GLU A 111 6.93 -20.36 -3.82
CA GLU A 111 7.04 -20.60 -2.37
C GLU A 111 8.48 -20.58 -1.88
N LYS A 112 9.41 -21.19 -2.63
CA LYS A 112 10.84 -21.15 -2.33
C LYS A 112 11.40 -19.73 -2.35
N ILE A 113 11.03 -18.94 -3.36
CA ILE A 113 11.40 -17.53 -3.45
C ILE A 113 10.84 -16.75 -2.25
N ALA A 114 9.55 -16.93 -1.94
CA ALA A 114 8.89 -16.26 -0.84
C ALA A 114 9.47 -16.64 0.53
N SER A 115 9.90 -17.89 0.72
CA SER A 115 10.48 -18.38 1.98
C SER A 115 11.87 -17.81 2.26
N SER A 116 12.62 -17.42 1.23
CA SER A 116 13.93 -16.79 1.34
C SER A 116 13.88 -15.27 1.11
N ASN A 117 12.71 -14.67 1.35
CA ASN A 117 12.45 -13.27 1.10
C ASN A 117 12.85 -12.40 2.31
N PRO A 118 13.90 -11.56 2.19
CA PRO A 118 14.34 -10.65 3.26
C PRO A 118 13.49 -9.37 3.33
N VAL A 119 12.65 -9.12 2.31
CA VAL A 119 11.85 -7.89 2.15
C VAL A 119 10.36 -8.22 2.09
N ASP A 120 9.90 -9.11 2.97
CA ASP A 120 8.50 -9.54 3.07
C ASP A 120 7.53 -8.40 3.42
N PHE A 121 8.05 -7.32 4.00
CA PHE A 121 7.35 -6.06 4.24
C PHE A 121 7.07 -5.24 2.97
N ILE A 122 7.87 -5.39 1.90
CA ILE A 122 7.64 -4.73 0.60
C ILE A 122 6.85 -5.64 -0.33
N VAL A 123 7.31 -6.90 -0.42
CA VAL A 123 6.73 -7.91 -1.29
C VAL A 123 6.36 -9.08 -0.42
N SER A 124 5.09 -9.26 -0.10
CA SER A 124 4.67 -10.39 0.72
C SER A 124 4.64 -11.69 -0.10
N ARG A 125 4.58 -12.82 0.61
CA ARG A 125 4.32 -14.13 -0.01
C ARG A 125 3.04 -14.13 -0.85
N ASP A 126 1.98 -13.48 -0.36
CA ASP A 126 0.69 -13.45 -1.06
C ASP A 126 0.79 -12.64 -2.36
N ASP A 127 1.58 -11.57 -2.38
CA ASP A 127 1.77 -10.74 -3.59
C ASP A 127 2.52 -11.53 -4.68
N LEU A 128 3.57 -12.27 -4.31
CA LEU A 128 4.30 -13.17 -5.23
C LEU A 128 3.38 -14.25 -5.82
N LEU A 129 2.54 -14.85 -4.98
CA LEU A 129 1.59 -15.89 -5.41
C LEU A 129 0.54 -15.31 -6.35
N GLU A 130 -0.04 -14.16 -6.02
CA GLU A 130 -1.04 -13.47 -6.83
C GLU A 130 -0.46 -13.07 -8.19
N ALA A 131 0.72 -12.45 -8.20
CA ALA A 131 1.39 -12.04 -9.43
C ALA A 131 1.77 -13.25 -10.32
N ALA A 132 2.18 -14.38 -9.72
CA ALA A 132 2.39 -15.65 -10.43
C ALA A 132 1.08 -16.34 -10.86
N GLY A 133 -0.07 -15.78 -10.49
CA GLY A 133 -1.39 -16.26 -10.88
C GLY A 133 -2.00 -17.34 -9.99
N TYR A 134 -1.41 -17.58 -8.83
CA TYR A 134 -1.96 -18.41 -7.76
C TYR A 134 -2.87 -17.57 -6.87
N VAL A 135 -4.05 -17.25 -7.40
CA VAL A 135 -5.07 -16.51 -6.64
C VAL A 135 -5.69 -17.43 -5.60
N ASN A 136 -5.51 -17.12 -4.32
CA ASN A 136 -6.37 -17.66 -3.27
C ASN A 136 -7.78 -17.11 -3.49
N GLU A 137 -8.83 -17.94 -3.48
CA GLU A 137 -10.25 -17.49 -3.53
C GLU A 137 -10.63 -16.49 -2.42
N ARG A 138 -9.68 -16.14 -1.56
CA ARG A 138 -9.76 -15.12 -0.53
C ARG A 138 -8.75 -14.01 -0.80
N ARG A 139 -9.10 -13.10 -1.72
CA ARG A 139 -8.79 -11.65 -1.73
C ARG A 139 -8.61 -11.18 -3.16
N GLY A 140 -9.50 -10.32 -3.63
CA GLY A 140 -9.08 -9.23 -4.50
C GLY A 140 -8.48 -8.13 -3.61
N GLY A 141 -7.31 -7.59 -3.98
CA GLY A 141 -6.80 -6.30 -3.49
C GLY A 141 -6.66 -6.14 -1.96
N GLY A 142 -6.41 -7.21 -1.21
CA GLY A 142 -6.57 -7.21 0.25
C GLY A 142 -5.34 -6.76 1.06
N ASN A 143 -4.11 -6.94 0.56
CA ASN A 143 -2.91 -6.72 1.38
C ASN A 143 -2.45 -5.26 1.35
N THR A 144 -2.33 -4.68 0.15
CA THR A 144 -2.08 -3.24 -0.03
C THR A 144 -3.16 -2.39 0.64
N ARG A 145 -4.44 -2.76 0.50
CA ARG A 145 -5.54 -2.06 1.16
C ARG A 145 -5.42 -2.13 2.68
N LYS A 146 -5.06 -3.29 3.22
CA LYS A 146 -4.83 -3.45 4.67
C LYS A 146 -3.63 -2.62 5.16
N MET A 147 -2.54 -2.52 4.40
CA MET A 147 -1.41 -1.65 4.74
C MET A 147 -1.81 -0.18 4.70
N ILE A 148 -2.54 0.24 3.67
CA ILE A 148 -3.10 1.60 3.56
C ILE A 148 -4.02 1.89 4.75
N ASP A 149 -4.90 0.97 5.11
CA ASP A 149 -5.85 1.13 6.22
C ASP A 149 -5.10 1.24 7.56
N VAL A 150 -4.11 0.37 7.81
CA VAL A 150 -3.28 0.41 9.02
C VAL A 150 -2.52 1.72 9.12
N LEU A 151 -1.88 2.15 8.03
CA LEU A 151 -1.09 3.37 8.02
C LEU A 151 -1.99 4.60 8.19
N SER A 152 -3.12 4.65 7.50
CA SER A 152 -4.11 5.74 7.64
C SER A 152 -4.61 5.86 9.09
N ASP A 153 -4.92 4.74 9.75
CA ASP A 153 -5.33 4.70 11.16
C ASP A 153 -4.22 5.24 12.10
N GLN A 154 -2.94 4.99 11.79
CA GLN A 154 -1.84 5.58 12.56
C GLN A 154 -1.77 7.11 12.42
N PHE A 155 -1.98 7.64 11.23
CA PHE A 155 -2.06 9.09 10.98
C PHE A 155 -3.25 9.71 11.71
N GLU A 156 -4.43 9.08 11.63
CA GLU A 156 -5.64 9.54 12.32
C GLU A 156 -5.46 9.59 13.83
N LYS A 157 -4.87 8.55 14.43
CA LYS A 157 -4.53 8.53 15.87
C LYS A 157 -3.53 9.60 16.28
N ALA A 158 -2.68 10.04 15.35
CA ALA A 158 -1.73 11.13 15.57
C ALA A 158 -2.32 12.52 15.29
N GLY A 159 -3.60 12.62 14.89
CA GLY A 159 -4.29 13.89 14.63
C GLY A 159 -4.15 14.42 13.21
N PHE A 160 -3.88 13.55 12.23
CA PHE A 160 -3.83 13.86 10.81
C PHE A 160 -4.94 13.11 10.05
N SER A 161 -5.54 13.72 9.04
CA SER A 161 -6.48 13.01 8.14
C SER A 161 -5.81 12.64 6.82
N VAL A 162 -6.12 11.45 6.29
CA VAL A 162 -5.56 10.94 5.03
C VAL A 162 -6.65 10.90 3.96
N ARG A 163 -6.38 11.49 2.79
CA ARG A 163 -7.28 11.50 1.62
C ARG A 163 -6.57 10.93 0.39
N PHE A 164 -7.35 10.31 -0.50
CA PHE A 164 -6.87 9.70 -1.74
C PHE A 164 -7.58 10.32 -2.94
N GLU A 165 -6.83 10.69 -3.98
CA GLU A 165 -7.40 11.19 -5.25
C GLU A 165 -6.72 10.51 -6.44
N ASN A 166 -7.50 10.26 -7.51
CA ASN A 166 -6.99 9.68 -8.75
C ASN A 166 -6.66 10.79 -9.76
N GLU A 167 -5.39 10.89 -10.17
CA GLU A 167 -4.92 11.80 -11.22
C GLU A 167 -4.20 11.00 -12.33
N ASP A 168 -4.65 11.15 -13.58
CA ASP A 168 -3.93 10.70 -14.80
C ASP A 168 -3.18 9.35 -14.67
N HIS A 169 -3.92 8.31 -14.25
CA HIS A 169 -3.46 6.91 -14.09
C HIS A 169 -2.68 6.58 -12.79
N TYR A 170 -2.60 7.50 -11.83
CA TYR A 170 -1.97 7.27 -10.52
C TYR A 170 -2.88 7.72 -9.37
N GLU A 171 -2.74 7.06 -8.22
CA GLU A 171 -3.42 7.46 -6.97
C GLU A 171 -2.45 8.30 -6.13
N LYS A 172 -2.90 9.50 -5.72
CA LYS A 172 -2.18 10.41 -4.83
C LYS A 172 -2.79 10.37 -3.43
N VAL A 173 -1.93 10.53 -2.44
CA VAL A 173 -2.28 10.61 -1.02
C VAL A 173 -2.01 12.03 -0.52
N TYR A 174 -2.97 12.58 0.21
CA TYR A 174 -2.91 13.87 0.87
C TYR A 174 -3.06 13.66 2.37
N ILE A 175 -2.16 14.25 3.14
CA ILE A 175 -2.20 14.27 4.60
C ILE A 175 -2.54 15.68 5.03
N ASP A 176 -3.64 15.83 5.75
CA ASP A 176 -4.12 17.13 6.24
C ASP A 176 -4.01 17.24 7.77
N HIS A 177 -3.82 18.45 8.25
CA HIS A 177 -3.86 18.84 9.66
C HIS A 177 -4.58 20.18 9.79
N GLU A 178 -5.55 20.31 10.70
CA GLU A 178 -6.34 21.54 10.90
C GLU A 178 -6.87 22.15 9.58
N ASP A 179 -7.48 21.29 8.75
CA ASP A 179 -8.08 21.63 7.44
C ASP A 179 -7.10 22.12 6.36
N GLN A 180 -5.79 21.91 6.54
CA GLN A 180 -4.77 22.21 5.54
C GLN A 180 -3.96 20.97 5.15
N THR A 181 -3.70 20.79 3.86
CA THR A 181 -2.77 19.77 3.38
C THR A 181 -1.35 20.12 3.82
N VAL A 182 -0.77 19.27 4.66
CA VAL A 182 0.60 19.43 5.18
C VAL A 182 1.61 18.61 4.40
N GLN A 183 1.16 17.56 3.70
CA GLN A 183 1.99 16.73 2.84
C GLN A 183 1.15 16.06 1.75
N SER A 184 1.72 15.86 0.56
CA SER A 184 1.14 15.05 -0.51
C SER A 184 2.22 14.17 -1.15
N MET A 185 1.85 12.99 -1.64
CA MET A 185 2.75 12.03 -2.31
C MET A 185 1.96 11.04 -3.17
N PHE A 186 2.64 10.23 -3.97
CA PHE A 186 2.00 9.10 -4.64
C PHE A 186 1.68 7.96 -3.67
N LEU A 187 0.70 7.11 -4.00
CA LEU A 187 0.30 5.98 -3.15
C LEU A 187 1.44 5.02 -2.84
N HIS A 188 2.30 4.73 -3.82
CA HIS A 188 3.45 3.86 -3.60
C HIS A 188 4.43 4.49 -2.59
N GLU A 189 4.71 5.79 -2.70
CA GLU A 189 5.55 6.51 -1.73
C GLU A 189 4.90 6.50 -0.33
N PHE A 190 3.58 6.66 -0.24
CA PHE A 190 2.88 6.61 1.03
C PHE A 190 3.05 5.25 1.72
N ILE A 191 2.96 4.15 0.96
CA ILE A 191 3.16 2.79 1.48
C ILE A 191 4.62 2.58 1.91
N ASP A 192 5.57 3.07 1.12
CA ASP A 192 7.00 2.83 1.34
C ASP A 192 7.59 3.65 2.51
N ILE A 193 7.19 4.92 2.65
CA ILE A 193 7.83 5.86 3.58
C ILE A 193 6.87 6.54 4.55
N GLY A 194 5.58 6.17 4.56
CA GLY A 194 4.57 6.87 5.36
C GLY A 194 4.82 6.83 6.88
N GLU A 195 5.39 5.75 7.43
CA GLU A 195 5.75 5.71 8.86
C GLU A 195 6.84 6.75 9.22
N SER A 196 7.83 6.92 8.34
CA SER A 196 8.88 7.94 8.53
C SER A 196 8.32 9.35 8.44
N ILE A 197 7.38 9.58 7.52
CA ILE A 197 6.66 10.85 7.40
C ILE A 197 5.83 11.12 8.65
N LEU A 198 5.13 10.12 9.17
CA LEU A 198 4.33 10.24 10.39
C LEU A 198 5.18 10.71 11.57
N GLU A 199 6.34 10.11 11.80
CA GLU A 199 7.24 10.51 12.89
C GLU A 199 7.77 11.95 12.72
N ALA A 200 8.13 12.34 11.49
CA ALA A 200 8.54 13.71 11.19
C ALA A 200 7.41 14.72 11.45
N LEU A 201 6.17 14.38 11.11
CA LEU A 201 5.00 15.23 11.34
C LEU A 201 4.63 15.31 12.82
N LYS A 202 4.69 14.21 13.58
CA LYS A 202 4.47 14.20 15.04
C LYS A 202 5.42 15.14 15.76
N GLU A 203 6.71 15.12 15.40
CA GLU A 203 7.68 16.04 16.00
C GLU A 203 7.43 17.50 15.58
N LYS A 204 7.08 17.73 14.31
CA LYS A 204 6.79 19.08 13.80
C LYS A 204 5.55 19.71 14.46
N TYR A 205 4.50 18.94 14.69
CA TYR A 205 3.20 19.40 15.23
C TYR A 205 2.97 19.01 16.70
N LYS A 206 4.05 18.70 17.41
CA LYS A 206 4.02 18.36 18.84
C LYS A 206 3.36 19.47 19.64
N LYS A 207 2.13 19.25 20.12
CA LYS A 207 1.45 20.20 21.00
C LYS A 207 2.25 20.37 22.29
N TYR A 208 2.61 21.61 22.59
CA TYR A 208 3.21 21.97 23.87
C TYR A 208 2.11 21.91 24.93
N GLU A 209 2.11 20.87 25.78
CA GLU A 209 1.33 20.88 27.02
C GLU A 209 2.09 21.73 28.05
N PRO A 210 1.61 22.94 28.40
CA PRO A 210 2.18 23.63 29.54
C PRO A 210 1.94 22.76 30.76
N LYS A 211 3.01 22.43 31.48
CA LYS A 211 2.95 21.69 32.74
C LYS A 211 2.09 22.48 33.71
N THR A 212 0.81 22.15 33.84
CA THR A 212 -0.08 22.75 34.83
C THR A 212 0.33 22.22 36.18
N ILE A 213 1.13 23.00 36.91
CA ILE A 213 1.31 22.81 38.35
C ILE A 213 0.02 23.31 39.01
N ALA A 214 -1.05 22.52 38.90
CA ALA A 214 -2.22 22.71 39.74
C ALA A 214 -1.79 22.34 41.16
N ALA A 215 -1.70 23.33 42.04
CA ALA A 215 -1.46 23.09 43.46
C ALA A 215 -2.68 22.34 44.03
N HIS A 216 -2.60 21.01 44.03
CA HIS A 216 -3.47 20.17 44.84
C HIS A 216 -3.18 20.47 46.31
N HIS A 217 -4.03 21.28 46.94
CA HIS A 217 -4.20 21.24 48.39
C HIS A 217 -5.32 20.23 48.66
N ASP A 218 -4.94 18.97 48.88
CA ASP A 218 -5.88 17.97 49.35
C ASP A 218 -6.14 18.21 50.85
N GLY A 219 -7.32 18.71 51.19
CA GLY A 219 -8.02 18.26 52.40
C GLY A 219 -8.00 19.10 53.69
N GLU A 220 -7.55 20.36 53.71
CA GLU A 220 -7.78 21.25 54.86
C GLU A 220 -8.40 22.57 54.40
N ASP A 221 -9.57 22.91 54.96
CA ASP A 221 -10.17 24.23 54.77
C ASP A 221 -9.19 25.28 55.28
N TRP A 222 -8.80 26.21 54.41
CA TRP A 222 -7.90 27.31 54.77
C TRP A 222 -8.46 28.07 55.98
N THR A 223 -7.62 28.29 56.98
CA THR A 223 -8.01 29.10 58.13
C THR A 223 -8.22 30.55 57.70
N GLU A 224 -9.04 31.30 58.44
CA GLU A 224 -9.27 32.73 58.14
C GLU A 224 -7.97 33.54 58.15
N GLU A 225 -6.99 33.14 58.96
CA GLU A 225 -5.65 33.75 59.02
C GLU A 225 -4.86 33.51 57.72
N GLU A 226 -4.85 32.27 57.22
CA GLU A 226 -4.18 31.94 55.95
C GLU A 226 -4.83 32.62 54.75
N LEU A 227 -6.17 32.75 54.74
CA LEU A 227 -6.89 33.48 53.70
C LEU A 227 -6.56 34.98 53.72
N GLU A 228 -6.39 35.56 54.89
CA GLU A 228 -5.99 36.96 55.02
C GLU A 228 -4.53 37.16 54.60
N ASP A 229 -3.63 36.23 54.93
CA ASP A 229 -2.24 36.25 54.45
C ASP A 229 -2.14 36.14 52.93
N ILE A 230 -2.93 35.26 52.31
CA ILE A 230 -3.02 35.12 50.85
C ILE A 230 -3.55 36.42 50.22
N LYS A 231 -4.52 37.08 50.86
CA LYS A 231 -5.08 38.34 50.40
C LYS A 231 -4.06 39.48 50.49
N GLN A 232 -3.29 39.57 51.58
CA GLN A 232 -2.20 40.54 51.71
C GLN A 232 -1.09 40.28 50.69
N PHE A 233 -0.75 39.01 50.43
CA PHE A 233 0.22 38.65 49.41
C PHE A 233 -0.25 39.07 48.00
N LYS A 234 -1.55 38.90 47.70
CA LYS A 234 -2.14 39.35 46.43
C LYS A 234 -2.07 40.87 46.26
N GLU A 235 -2.27 41.64 47.33
CA GLU A 235 -2.11 43.10 47.28
C GLU A 235 -0.65 43.52 47.11
N PHE A 236 0.28 42.84 47.78
CA PHE A 236 1.71 43.05 47.62
C PHE A 236 2.20 42.81 46.17
N VAL A 237 1.74 41.74 45.53
CA VAL A 237 2.08 41.48 44.11
C VAL A 237 1.46 42.52 43.18
N ARG A 238 0.24 43.00 43.47
CA ARG A 238 -0.40 44.09 42.71
C ARG A 238 0.33 45.42 42.88
N SER A 239 0.85 45.72 44.06
CA SER A 239 1.61 46.96 44.30
C SER A 239 2.96 46.94 43.57
N LYS A 240 3.61 45.77 43.46
CA LYS A 240 4.83 45.57 42.65
C LYS A 240 4.61 45.82 41.16
N ARG A 241 3.44 45.46 40.61
CA ARG A 241 3.10 45.73 39.19
C ARG A 241 2.89 47.23 38.92
N LYS A 242 2.29 47.96 39.86
CA LYS A 242 2.10 49.42 39.73
C LYS A 242 3.38 50.25 39.89
N GLN A 243 4.47 49.66 40.38
CA GLN A 243 5.78 50.32 40.49
C GLN A 243 6.69 50.06 39.28
N GLN A 244 6.26 49.22 38.32
CA GLN A 244 6.99 48.91 37.09
C GLN A 244 6.35 49.55 35.83
N GLU A 245 5.28 50.32 36.00
CA GLU A 245 4.72 51.27 35.02
C GLU A 245 5.18 52.69 35.38
#